data_AF-R7BI34-F1
#
_entry.id   AF-R7BI34-F1
#
_cell.length_a   1.000
_cell.length_b   1.000
_cell.length_c   1.000
_cell.angle_alpha   90.00
_cell.angle_beta   90.00
_cell.angle_gamma   90.00
#
_symmetry.space_group_name_H-M   'P 1'
#
loop_
_entity.id
_entity.type
_entity.pdbx_description
1 polymer ?
#
loop_
_entity_poly.entity_id
_entity_poly.type
_entity_poly.pdbx_seq_one_letter_code
_entity_poly.pdbx_strand_id
1 'polypeptide(L)'
;MKDKTKILKPILVVTLFASVILACYIRLTAKTSTSEDATVDNSEVGQILAKDMDLNYPSNPHDVVTYYSRIIKAFYDGKYTDDQLNGLAQHARAMFDGELLSYNDYDEYMERLKEEIEAYRINKKTIVEYTVQRASDIDFITDNGIQYARVKVIYYTAEESGSRNKVYEQYTLRQDDESRWKILYWDVIQETNVNGD
;
A
#
# COMPACT_ATOMS: atom_id res chain seq x y z
N MET A 1 -23.28 22.47 -43.94
CA MET A 1 -22.36 21.31 -43.87
C MET A 1 -21.78 21.26 -42.47
N LYS A 2 -22.14 20.27 -41.66
CA LYS A 2 -21.72 20.13 -40.25
C LYS A 2 -20.30 19.53 -40.22
N ASP A 3 -19.39 20.15 -39.47
CA ASP A 3 -17.94 19.91 -39.48
C ASP A 3 -17.56 18.43 -39.22
N LYS A 4 -17.30 17.68 -40.30
CA LYS A 4 -16.88 16.27 -40.24
C LYS A 4 -15.59 16.07 -39.44
N THR A 5 -14.75 17.09 -39.33
CA THR A 5 -13.48 17.08 -38.58
C THR A 5 -13.65 17.09 -37.06
N LYS A 6 -14.80 17.58 -36.53
CA LYS A 6 -15.07 17.58 -35.07
C LYS A 6 -15.52 16.21 -34.57
N ILE A 7 -16.14 15.40 -35.43
CA ILE A 7 -16.60 14.04 -35.11
C ILE A 7 -15.48 13.00 -35.38
N LEU A 8 -14.55 13.30 -36.31
CA LEU A 8 -13.45 12.39 -36.64
C LEU A 8 -12.40 12.26 -35.52
N LYS A 9 -12.11 13.35 -34.80
CA LYS A 9 -11.14 13.36 -33.69
C LYS A 9 -11.52 12.45 -32.51
N PRO A 10 -12.74 12.48 -31.95
CA PRO A 10 -13.11 11.59 -30.85
C PRO A 10 -13.18 10.11 -31.28
N ILE A 11 -13.60 9.82 -32.52
CA ILE A 11 -13.62 8.44 -33.05
C ILE A 11 -12.20 7.85 -33.12
N LEU A 12 -11.22 8.64 -33.57
CA LEU A 12 -9.83 8.20 -33.68
C LEU A 12 -9.20 7.94 -32.30
N VAL A 13 -9.51 8.78 -31.32
CA VAL A 13 -9.06 8.62 -29.92
C VAL A 13 -9.68 7.36 -29.29
N VAL A 14 -10.98 7.13 -29.43
CA VAL A 14 -11.65 5.93 -28.90
C VAL A 14 -11.12 4.66 -29.57
N THR A 15 -10.86 4.69 -30.88
CA THR A 15 -10.30 3.54 -31.60
C THR A 15 -8.86 3.24 -31.15
N LEU A 16 -8.06 4.26 -30.85
CA LEU A 16 -6.71 4.12 -30.30
C LEU A 16 -6.74 3.54 -28.87
N PHE A 17 -7.65 4.00 -28.01
CA PHE A 17 -7.79 3.43 -26.68
C PHE A 17 -8.28 1.98 -26.72
N ALA A 18 -9.24 1.66 -27.58
CA ALA A 18 -9.72 0.29 -27.76
C ALA A 18 -8.61 -0.65 -28.28
N SER A 19 -7.74 -0.19 -29.17
CA SER A 19 -6.60 -0.98 -29.66
C SER A 19 -5.51 -1.16 -28.61
N VAL A 20 -5.25 -0.17 -27.76
CA VAL A 20 -4.35 -0.29 -26.60
C VAL A 20 -4.89 -1.28 -25.58
N ILE A 21 -6.19 -1.22 -25.26
CA ILE A 21 -6.84 -2.17 -24.34
C ILE A 21 -6.78 -3.59 -24.92
N LEU A 22 -7.06 -3.76 -26.22
CA LEU A 22 -6.99 -5.06 -26.87
C LEU A 22 -5.55 -5.60 -26.93
N ALA A 23 -4.57 -4.74 -27.19
CA ALA A 23 -3.15 -5.11 -27.18
C ALA A 23 -2.70 -5.51 -25.76
N CYS A 24 -3.12 -4.77 -24.73
CA CYS A 24 -2.90 -5.13 -23.33
C CYS A 24 -3.56 -6.48 -22.98
N TYR A 25 -4.81 -6.69 -23.39
CA TYR A 25 -5.52 -7.94 -23.16
C TYR A 25 -4.85 -9.13 -23.85
N ILE A 26 -4.40 -8.97 -25.10
CA ILE A 26 -3.65 -10.01 -25.83
C ILE A 26 -2.30 -10.25 -25.15
N ARG A 27 -1.60 -9.22 -24.66
CA ARG A 27 -0.31 -9.40 -23.95
C ARG A 27 -0.49 -10.10 -22.60
N LEU A 28 -1.58 -9.80 -21.89
CA LEU A 28 -1.95 -10.47 -20.65
C LEU A 28 -2.34 -11.94 -20.91
N THR A 29 -3.12 -12.19 -21.96
CA THR A 29 -3.61 -13.53 -22.34
C THR A 29 -2.53 -14.41 -22.99
N ALA A 30 -1.64 -13.82 -23.78
CA ALA A 30 -0.49 -14.51 -24.38
C ALA A 30 0.55 -14.88 -23.32
N LYS A 31 0.68 -14.10 -22.24
CA LYS A 31 1.43 -14.51 -21.04
C LYS A 31 0.77 -15.68 -20.31
N THR A 32 -0.54 -15.91 -20.47
CA THR A 32 -1.29 -17.02 -19.85
C THR A 32 -1.36 -18.29 -20.71
N SER A 33 -0.77 -18.30 -21.92
CA SER A 33 -0.87 -19.42 -22.86
C SER A 33 0.24 -20.47 -22.72
N THR A 34 1.21 -20.28 -21.83
CA THR A 34 2.17 -21.32 -21.46
C THR A 34 1.67 -21.95 -20.18
N SER A 35 1.25 -23.21 -20.28
CA SER A 35 0.97 -24.10 -19.16
C SER A 35 2.28 -24.44 -18.44
N GLU A 36 2.84 -23.46 -17.75
CA GLU A 36 3.61 -23.71 -16.54
C GLU A 36 2.58 -23.81 -15.41
N ASP A 37 2.60 -24.90 -14.64
CA ASP A 37 1.94 -24.93 -13.34
C ASP A 37 2.29 -23.62 -12.64
N ALA A 38 1.32 -22.72 -12.48
CA ALA A 38 1.52 -21.47 -11.76
C ALA A 38 1.81 -21.88 -10.32
N THR A 39 3.08 -22.07 -10.00
CA THR A 39 3.54 -22.32 -8.64
C THR A 39 3.05 -21.13 -7.84
N VAL A 40 2.04 -21.36 -7.00
CA VAL A 40 1.51 -20.33 -6.10
C VAL A 40 2.71 -19.80 -5.32
N ASP A 41 2.99 -18.51 -5.48
CA ASP A 41 4.06 -17.85 -4.73
C ASP A 41 3.63 -17.78 -3.27
N ASN A 42 4.05 -18.77 -2.50
CA ASN A 42 3.74 -18.89 -1.08
C ASN A 42 4.64 -18.01 -0.20
N SER A 43 5.51 -17.18 -0.79
CA SER A 43 6.29 -16.19 -0.05
C SER A 43 5.37 -15.18 0.63
N GLU A 44 5.90 -14.50 1.65
CA GLU A 44 5.16 -13.43 2.34
C GLU A 44 4.69 -12.33 1.37
N VAL A 45 5.57 -11.94 0.44
CA VAL A 45 5.26 -10.95 -0.59
C VAL A 45 4.20 -11.48 -1.56
N GLY A 46 4.33 -12.74 -2.01
CA GLY A 46 3.33 -13.40 -2.84
C GLY A 46 1.94 -13.41 -2.19
N GLN A 47 1.85 -13.68 -0.89
CA GLN A 47 0.58 -13.66 -0.14
C GLN A 47 -0.01 -12.25 -0.01
N ILE A 48 0.81 -11.22 0.20
CA ILE A 48 0.36 -9.83 0.20
C ILE A 48 -0.22 -9.47 -1.17
N LEU A 49 0.52 -9.76 -2.25
CA LEU A 49 0.12 -9.41 -3.62
C LEU A 49 -1.07 -10.23 -4.15
N ALA A 50 -1.31 -11.43 -3.61
CA ALA A 50 -2.45 -12.25 -3.95
C ALA A 50 -3.78 -11.72 -3.36
N LYS A 51 -3.74 -10.77 -2.43
CA LYS A 51 -4.94 -10.19 -1.82
C LYS A 51 -5.66 -9.29 -2.82
N ASP A 52 -6.84 -9.70 -3.26
CA ASP A 52 -7.75 -8.84 -4.01
C ASP A 52 -8.21 -7.69 -3.11
N MET A 53 -7.73 -6.48 -3.38
CA MET A 53 -8.01 -5.29 -2.57
C MET A 53 -9.39 -4.68 -2.83
N ASP A 54 -10.09 -5.09 -3.89
CA ASP A 54 -11.47 -4.66 -4.14
C ASP A 54 -12.45 -5.52 -3.33
N LEU A 55 -12.21 -6.83 -3.27
CA LEU A 55 -13.05 -7.78 -2.55
C LEU A 55 -12.69 -7.93 -1.07
N ASN A 56 -11.41 -7.83 -0.73
CA ASN A 56 -10.90 -8.14 0.61
C ASN A 56 -10.22 -6.95 1.28
N TYR A 57 -10.64 -5.72 0.93
CA TYR A 57 -10.17 -4.51 1.61
C TYR A 57 -10.36 -4.63 3.14
N PRO A 58 -9.37 -4.25 3.97
CA PRO A 58 -9.52 -4.31 5.43
C PRO A 58 -10.70 -3.46 5.93
N SER A 59 -11.58 -4.03 6.75
CA SER A 59 -12.89 -3.44 7.07
C SER A 59 -12.87 -2.43 8.21
N ASN A 60 -11.80 -2.39 9.01
CA ASN A 60 -11.69 -1.54 10.20
C ASN A 60 -10.27 -0.93 10.32
N PRO A 61 -10.08 0.10 11.15
CA PRO A 61 -8.79 0.80 11.24
C PRO A 61 -7.63 -0.09 11.69
N HIS A 62 -7.88 -1.02 12.62
CA HIS A 62 -6.88 -1.97 13.08
C HIS A 62 -6.33 -2.81 11.92
N ASP A 63 -7.22 -3.37 11.11
CA ASP A 63 -6.84 -4.27 10.02
C ASP A 63 -6.19 -3.52 8.86
N VAL A 64 -6.60 -2.26 8.60
CA VAL A 64 -5.91 -1.38 7.64
C VAL A 64 -4.46 -1.17 8.07
N VAL A 65 -4.24 -0.77 9.31
CA VAL A 65 -2.88 -0.51 9.82
C VAL A 65 -2.07 -1.80 9.93
N THR A 66 -2.68 -2.90 10.34
CA THR A 66 -2.02 -4.22 10.37
C THR A 66 -1.56 -4.65 8.98
N TYR A 67 -2.41 -4.49 7.97
CA TYR A 67 -2.04 -4.82 6.59
C TYR A 67 -0.96 -3.88 6.04
N TYR A 68 -1.04 -2.58 6.36
CA TYR A 68 0.01 -1.62 6.02
C TYR A 68 1.34 -1.94 6.69
N SER A 69 1.36 -2.24 7.99
CA SER A 69 2.56 -2.65 8.73
C SER A 69 3.18 -3.94 8.17
N ARG A 70 2.36 -4.88 7.70
CA ARG A 70 2.82 -6.08 6.97
C ARG A 70 3.58 -5.73 5.70
N ILE A 71 3.07 -4.77 4.92
CA ILE A 71 3.72 -4.26 3.69
C ILE A 71 5.02 -3.51 4.04
N ILE A 72 4.98 -2.63 5.04
CA ILE A 72 6.16 -1.90 5.52
C ILE A 72 7.28 -2.87 5.91
N LYS A 73 6.95 -3.91 6.69
CA LYS A 73 7.92 -4.96 7.02
C LYS A 73 8.47 -5.64 5.76
N ALA A 74 7.60 -5.96 4.79
CA ALA A 74 8.02 -6.59 3.53
C ALA A 74 8.98 -5.71 2.71
N PHE A 75 8.78 -4.38 2.67
CA PHE A 75 9.73 -3.44 2.04
C PHE A 75 11.14 -3.58 2.63
N TYR A 76 11.26 -3.64 3.96
CA TYR A 76 12.56 -3.71 4.63
C TYR A 76 13.14 -5.13 4.76
N ASP A 77 12.35 -6.18 4.50
CA ASP A 77 12.87 -7.53 4.34
C ASP A 77 13.65 -7.70 3.02
N GLY A 78 13.36 -6.87 2.01
CA GLY A 78 14.12 -6.81 0.74
C GLY A 78 14.03 -8.08 -0.12
N LYS A 79 13.13 -9.02 0.19
CA LYS A 79 12.97 -10.31 -0.49
C LYS A 79 11.88 -10.24 -1.55
N TYR A 80 12.11 -9.45 -2.58
CA TYR A 80 11.16 -9.26 -3.69
C TYR A 80 11.89 -8.85 -4.99
N THR A 81 11.21 -9.00 -6.12
CA THR A 81 11.62 -8.41 -7.40
C THR A 81 11.15 -6.95 -7.51
N ASP A 82 11.65 -6.21 -8.50
CA ASP A 82 11.19 -4.84 -8.77
C ASP A 82 9.69 -4.75 -9.07
N ASP A 83 9.14 -5.75 -9.79
CA ASP A 83 7.71 -5.84 -10.07
C ASP A 83 6.91 -6.07 -8.78
N GLN A 84 7.42 -6.93 -7.89
CA GLN A 84 6.80 -7.16 -6.59
C GLN A 84 6.90 -5.93 -5.68
N LEU A 85 7.99 -5.18 -5.70
CA LEU A 85 8.12 -3.89 -4.99
C LEU A 85 7.05 -2.89 -5.46
N ASN A 86 6.84 -2.79 -6.78
CA ASN A 86 5.80 -1.96 -7.36
C ASN A 86 4.41 -2.40 -6.88
N GLY A 87 4.13 -3.71 -6.87
CA GLY A 87 2.88 -4.25 -6.33
C GLY A 87 2.68 -3.92 -4.85
N LEU A 88 3.73 -4.08 -4.02
CA LEU A 88 3.67 -3.74 -2.59
C LEU A 88 3.35 -2.25 -2.39
N ALA A 89 4.01 -1.38 -3.17
CA ALA A 89 3.74 0.06 -3.21
C ALA A 89 2.29 0.39 -3.60
N GLN A 90 1.74 -0.31 -4.58
CA GLN A 90 0.33 -0.14 -4.97
C GLN A 90 -0.63 -0.55 -3.86
N HIS A 91 -0.40 -1.70 -3.19
CA HIS A 91 -1.23 -2.10 -2.05
C HIS A 91 -1.11 -1.12 -0.87
N ALA A 92 0.09 -0.60 -0.59
CA ALA A 92 0.29 0.44 0.42
C ALA A 92 -0.53 1.69 0.10
N ARG A 93 -0.38 2.22 -1.13
CA ARG A 93 -1.08 3.42 -1.58
C ARG A 93 -2.59 3.25 -1.72
N ALA A 94 -3.08 2.03 -1.97
CA ALA A 94 -4.51 1.74 -1.98
C ALA A 94 -5.18 2.04 -0.62
N MET A 95 -4.42 2.04 0.48
CA MET A 95 -4.90 2.40 1.81
C MET A 95 -4.74 3.89 2.14
N PHE A 96 -4.12 4.69 1.28
CA PHE A 96 -3.94 6.12 1.53
C PHE A 96 -5.19 6.92 1.22
N ASP A 97 -5.40 7.94 2.02
CA ASP A 97 -6.45 8.92 1.80
C ASP A 97 -6.16 9.75 0.53
N GLY A 98 -7.21 10.18 -0.17
CA GLY A 98 -7.08 11.00 -1.38
C GLY A 98 -6.28 12.28 -1.18
N GLU A 99 -6.35 12.89 0.00
CA GLU A 99 -5.56 14.06 0.38
C GLU A 99 -4.07 13.70 0.48
N LEU A 100 -3.74 12.60 1.16
CA LEU A 100 -2.37 12.11 1.23
C LEU A 100 -1.83 11.77 -0.16
N LEU A 101 -2.63 11.12 -1.01
CA LEU A 101 -2.26 10.80 -2.39
C LEU A 101 -2.01 12.06 -3.23
N SER A 102 -2.76 13.14 -2.99
CA SER A 102 -2.65 14.39 -3.76
C SER A 102 -1.31 15.11 -3.58
N TYR A 103 -0.64 14.88 -2.44
CA TYR A 103 0.68 15.43 -2.13
C TYR A 103 1.83 14.50 -2.51
N ASN A 104 1.53 13.29 -2.99
CA ASN A 104 2.52 12.24 -3.20
C ASN A 104 2.30 11.60 -4.57
N ASP A 105 2.86 12.20 -5.62
CA ASP A 105 2.88 11.58 -6.95
C ASP A 105 3.51 10.16 -6.87
N TYR A 106 3.07 9.26 -7.75
CA TYR A 106 3.50 7.87 -7.69
C TYR A 106 5.00 7.71 -7.94
N ASP A 107 5.55 8.42 -8.94
CA ASP A 107 6.95 8.28 -9.31
C ASP A 107 7.85 8.87 -8.21
N GLU A 108 7.48 10.04 -7.67
CA GLU A 108 8.18 10.65 -6.53
C GLU A 108 8.10 9.79 -5.25
N TYR A 109 6.95 9.17 -5.00
CA TYR A 109 6.79 8.22 -3.90
C TYR A 109 7.71 7.01 -4.06
N MET A 110 7.76 6.44 -5.27
CA MET A 110 8.61 5.29 -5.57
C MET A 110 10.10 5.62 -5.47
N GLU A 111 10.52 6.82 -5.88
CA GLU A 111 11.88 7.30 -5.71
C GLU A 111 12.26 7.37 -4.22
N ARG A 112 11.47 8.07 -3.41
CA ARG A 112 11.71 8.18 -1.96
C ARG A 112 11.68 6.83 -1.25
N LEU A 113 10.75 5.95 -1.62
CA LEU A 113 10.65 4.60 -1.06
C LEU A 113 11.93 3.79 -1.33
N LYS A 114 12.45 3.85 -2.56
CA LYS A 114 13.70 3.15 -2.93
C LYS A 114 14.91 3.72 -2.18
N GLU A 115 14.99 5.05 -2.05
CA GLU A 115 16.04 5.70 -1.26
C GLU A 115 16.01 5.26 0.20
N GLU A 116 14.82 5.21 0.81
CA GLU A 116 14.66 4.79 2.21
C GLU A 116 15.03 3.31 2.41
N ILE A 117 14.57 2.42 1.51
CA ILE A 117 14.91 1.00 1.53
C ILE A 117 16.43 0.81 1.40
N GLU A 118 17.07 1.53 0.48
CA GLU A 118 18.52 1.45 0.29
C GLU A 118 19.28 1.98 1.51
N ALA A 119 18.81 3.05 2.14
CA ALA A 119 19.37 3.56 3.39
C ALA A 119 19.27 2.51 4.51
N TYR A 120 18.13 1.83 4.67
CA TYR A 120 17.98 0.74 5.64
C TYR A 120 18.93 -0.43 5.34
N ARG A 121 19.06 -0.80 4.06
CA ARG A 121 19.96 -1.86 3.61
C ARG A 121 21.42 -1.54 3.92
N ILE A 122 21.88 -0.32 3.60
CA ILE A 122 23.26 0.14 3.88
C ILE A 122 23.53 0.14 5.38
N ASN A 123 22.57 0.60 6.18
CA ASN A 123 22.66 0.61 7.64
C ASN A 123 22.40 -0.77 8.28
N LYS A 124 22.18 -1.81 7.46
CA LYS A 124 21.92 -3.19 7.92
C LYS A 124 20.78 -3.24 8.95
N LYS A 125 19.78 -2.39 8.77
CA LYS A 125 18.62 -2.23 9.63
C LYS A 125 17.43 -2.95 8.99
N THR A 126 16.69 -3.70 9.80
CA THR A 126 15.46 -4.38 9.36
C THR A 126 14.36 -4.20 10.40
N ILE A 127 13.10 -4.38 9.99
CA ILE A 127 11.95 -4.49 10.89
C ILE A 127 11.72 -5.98 11.15
N VAL A 128 11.97 -6.42 12.37
CA VAL A 128 11.82 -7.85 12.73
C VAL A 128 10.40 -8.20 13.15
N GLU A 129 9.69 -7.23 13.72
CA GLU A 129 8.37 -7.42 14.30
C GLU A 129 7.64 -6.07 14.37
N TYR A 130 6.32 -6.13 14.45
CA TYR A 130 5.50 -4.98 14.80
C TYR A 130 4.34 -5.40 15.70
N THR A 131 3.84 -4.45 16.49
CA THR A 131 2.65 -4.63 17.32
C THR A 131 1.69 -3.48 17.03
N VAL A 132 0.48 -3.82 16.57
CA VAL A 132 -0.60 -2.85 16.36
C VAL A 132 -1.47 -2.81 17.61
N GLN A 133 -1.92 -1.61 17.98
CA GLN A 133 -2.87 -1.41 19.08
C GLN A 133 -4.13 -2.25 18.88
N ARG A 134 -4.48 -3.06 19.88
CA ARG A 134 -5.69 -3.90 19.92
C ARG A 134 -6.92 -3.12 19.46
N ALA A 135 -7.74 -3.76 18.65
CA ALA A 135 -8.91 -3.13 18.05
C ALA A 135 -9.90 -2.51 19.08
N SER A 136 -10.05 -3.14 20.25
CA SER A 136 -10.92 -2.64 21.34
C SER A 136 -10.42 -1.35 21.99
N ASP A 137 -9.15 -1.04 21.82
CA ASP A 137 -8.48 0.10 22.47
C ASP A 137 -8.39 1.30 21.52
N ILE A 138 -8.91 1.20 20.29
CA ILE A 138 -8.88 2.25 19.27
C ILE A 138 -9.90 3.34 19.60
N ASP A 139 -9.42 4.58 19.66
CA ASP A 139 -10.24 5.77 19.82
C ASP A 139 -10.80 6.24 18.47
N PHE A 140 -12.11 6.46 18.44
CA PHE A 140 -12.83 7.02 17.30
C PHE A 140 -13.24 8.47 17.58
N ILE A 141 -13.11 9.33 16.56
CA ILE A 141 -13.45 10.75 16.64
C ILE A 141 -14.35 11.07 15.44
N THR A 142 -15.42 11.82 15.69
CA THR A 142 -16.23 12.38 14.60
C THR A 142 -16.01 13.88 14.54
N ASP A 143 -15.57 14.37 13.39
CA ASP A 143 -15.44 15.81 13.12
C ASP A 143 -16.14 16.16 11.83
N ASN A 144 -17.01 17.18 11.86
CA ASN A 144 -17.83 17.62 10.72
C ASN A 144 -18.59 16.48 10.00
N GLY A 145 -19.03 15.46 10.76
CA GLY A 145 -19.74 14.29 10.22
C GLY A 145 -18.85 13.21 9.60
N ILE A 146 -17.54 13.40 9.61
CA ILE A 146 -16.54 12.44 9.12
C ILE A 146 -15.97 11.67 10.30
N GLN A 147 -15.83 10.34 10.15
CA GLN A 147 -15.22 9.49 11.17
C GLN A 147 -13.71 9.39 10.99
N TYR A 148 -13.00 9.44 12.11
CA TYR A 148 -11.56 9.29 12.22
C TYR A 148 -11.22 8.24 13.26
N ALA A 149 -10.07 7.59 13.09
CA ALA A 149 -9.51 6.66 14.06
C ALA A 149 -8.02 6.93 14.25
N ARG A 150 -7.52 6.70 15.47
CA ARG A 150 -6.08 6.76 15.78
C ARG A 150 -5.60 5.40 16.22
N VAL A 151 -4.60 4.88 15.50
CA VAL A 151 -4.07 3.54 15.75
C VAL A 151 -2.58 3.63 15.99
N LYS A 152 -2.13 3.16 17.15
CA LYS A 152 -0.70 3.14 17.50
C LYS A 152 -0.05 1.85 17.03
N VAL A 153 1.20 1.96 16.60
CA VAL A 153 2.03 0.83 16.19
C VAL A 153 3.41 0.94 16.83
N ILE A 154 3.96 -0.18 17.27
CA ILE A 154 5.37 -0.32 17.61
C ILE A 154 6.04 -1.11 16.49
N TYR A 155 7.07 -0.55 15.85
CA TYR A 155 7.97 -1.30 14.98
C TYR A 155 9.26 -1.63 15.73
N TYR A 156 9.57 -2.92 15.79
CA TYR A 156 10.79 -3.44 16.40
C TYR A 156 11.85 -3.59 15.31
N THR A 157 12.92 -2.82 15.43
CA THR A 157 14.01 -2.80 14.46
C THR A 157 15.26 -3.46 15.01
N ALA A 158 15.99 -4.12 14.12
CA ALA A 158 17.22 -4.82 14.42
C ALA A 158 18.34 -4.31 13.51
N GLU A 159 19.54 -4.20 14.06
CA GLU A 159 20.77 -3.99 13.31
C GLU A 159 21.65 -5.26 13.37
N GLU A 160 22.55 -5.42 12.40
CA GLU A 160 23.51 -6.54 12.37
C GLU A 160 24.44 -6.57 13.61
N SER A 161 24.68 -5.42 14.23
CA SER A 161 25.40 -5.28 15.50
C SER A 161 24.73 -6.00 16.68
N GLY A 162 23.46 -6.41 16.52
CA GLY A 162 22.62 -6.97 17.58
C GLY A 162 21.76 -5.92 18.28
N SER A 163 21.94 -4.63 18.00
CA SER A 163 21.10 -3.55 18.54
C SER A 163 19.63 -3.76 18.20
N ARG A 164 18.77 -3.46 19.17
CA ARG A 164 17.30 -3.52 19.05
C ARG A 164 16.73 -2.17 19.45
N ASN A 165 15.92 -1.59 18.56
CA ASN A 165 15.27 -0.31 18.78
C ASN A 165 13.77 -0.44 18.54
N LYS A 166 12.99 0.45 19.16
CA LYS A 166 11.56 0.56 18.94
C LYS A 166 11.25 1.91 18.31
N VAL A 167 10.43 1.91 17.27
CA VAL A 167 9.82 3.12 16.70
C VAL A 167 8.34 3.07 17.01
N TYR A 168 7.83 4.12 17.65
CA TYR A 168 6.42 4.25 17.98
C TYR A 168 5.79 5.21 16.99
N GLU A 169 4.73 4.77 16.31
CA GLU A 169 3.98 5.58 15.36
C GLU A 169 2.50 5.62 15.74
N GLN A 170 1.83 6.72 15.39
CA GLN A 170 0.38 6.82 15.45
C GLN A 170 -0.17 7.18 14.07
N TYR A 171 -0.96 6.28 13.51
CA TYR A 171 -1.66 6.48 12.25
C TYR A 171 -2.99 7.15 12.52
N THR A 172 -3.27 8.25 11.80
CA THR A 172 -4.59 8.87 11.77
C THR A 172 -5.29 8.42 10.49
N LEU A 173 -6.42 7.76 10.64
CA LEU A 173 -7.25 7.30 9.54
C LEU A 173 -8.51 8.15 9.44
N ARG A 174 -8.96 8.38 8.21
CA ARG A 174 -10.22 9.02 7.85
C ARG A 174 -11.08 8.01 7.08
N GLN A 175 -12.38 7.98 7.37
CA GLN A 175 -13.31 7.18 6.58
C GLN A 175 -13.69 7.94 5.29
N ASP A 176 -13.59 7.28 4.14
CA ASP A 176 -13.97 7.82 2.84
C ASP A 176 -15.49 7.70 2.58
N ASP A 177 -15.95 8.27 1.47
CA ASP A 177 -17.37 8.25 1.07
C ASP A 177 -17.92 6.83 0.79
N GLU A 178 -17.03 5.86 0.56
CA GLU A 178 -17.35 4.43 0.40
C GLU A 178 -17.28 3.67 1.74
N SER A 179 -17.20 4.39 2.87
CA SER A 179 -17.06 3.85 4.21
C SER A 179 -15.76 3.04 4.46
N ARG A 180 -14.74 3.19 3.61
CA ARG A 180 -13.43 2.56 3.80
C ARG A 180 -12.53 3.45 4.66
N TRP A 181 -11.77 2.83 5.55
CA TRP A 181 -10.76 3.52 6.34
C TRP A 181 -9.50 3.75 5.51
N LYS A 182 -9.03 5.00 5.48
CA LYS A 182 -7.85 5.43 4.73
C LYS A 182 -6.85 6.14 5.63
N ILE A 183 -5.57 5.88 5.46
CA ILE A 183 -4.48 6.54 6.19
C ILE A 183 -4.35 7.97 5.66
N LEU A 184 -4.61 8.95 6.53
CA LEU A 184 -4.49 10.37 6.21
C LEU A 184 -3.06 10.87 6.45
N TYR A 185 -2.48 10.50 7.58
CA TYR A 185 -1.08 10.76 7.94
C TYR A 185 -0.66 9.88 9.12
N TRP A 186 0.61 9.94 9.49
CA TRP A 186 1.14 9.34 10.71
C TRP A 186 2.20 10.23 11.35
N ASP A 187 2.37 10.09 12.66
CA ASP A 187 3.39 10.78 13.45
C ASP A 187 4.29 9.74 14.15
N VAL A 188 5.59 10.03 14.25
CA VAL A 188 6.45 9.36 15.21
C VAL A 188 6.17 9.94 16.60
N ILE A 189 5.78 9.08 17.53
CA ILE A 189 5.39 9.46 18.89
C ILE A 189 6.43 9.01 19.92
N GLN A 190 6.31 9.53 21.13
CA GLN A 190 7.10 9.06 22.27
C GLN A 190 6.68 7.64 22.67
N GLU A 191 7.58 6.96 23.39
CA GLU A 191 7.30 5.64 23.97
C GLU A 191 5.99 5.64 24.75
N THR A 192 5.14 4.67 24.44
CA THR A 192 3.81 4.53 25.02
C THR A 192 3.41 3.06 25.08
N ASN A 193 2.44 2.73 25.94
CA ASN A 193 1.90 1.39 26.00
C ASN A 193 1.04 1.12 24.76
N VAL A 194 1.40 0.09 24.00
CA VAL A 194 0.60 -0.46 22.90
C VAL A 194 0.40 -1.93 23.20
N ASN A 195 -0.85 -2.32 23.51
CA ASN A 195 -1.20 -3.71 23.69
C ASN A 195 -1.61 -4.27 22.35
N GLY A 196 -0.95 -5.34 21.88
CA GLY A 196 -1.43 -6.11 20.73
C GLY A 196 -2.61 -7.01 21.06
N ASP A 197 -3.23 -7.55 20.02
CA ASP A 197 -4.19 -8.66 20.14
C ASP A 197 -3.57 -9.89 20.82
#